data_AF-A0A535EWD6-F1
#
_entry.id   AF-A0A535EWD6-F1
#
_cell.length_a   1.000
_cell.length_b   1.000
_cell.length_c   1.000
_cell.angle_alpha   90.00
_cell.angle_beta   90.00
_cell.angle_gamma   90.00
#
_symmetry.space_group_name_H-M   'P 1'
#
loop_
_entity.id
_entity.type
_entity.pdbx_description
1 polymer ?
#
loop_
_entity_poly.entity_id
_entity_poly.type
_entity_poly.pdbx_seq_one_letter_code
_entity_poly.pdbx_strand_id
1 'polypeptide(L)'
;MAAGSAALALCARPAPVATERIVTTDARPAAGVAELTAESDLVVRGVATGRRRSERVAGVPFVVTEVRVTRVLAGPAVDMVWVRQVGGPGVETPDAPVLVAGHGYLLYLQRFAYGPGDRPSGQYVTTGGGAGVVAA
;
A
#
# COMPACT_ATOMS: atom_id res chain seq x y z
N MET A 1 -48.89 22.33 -37.70
CA MET A 1 -48.10 23.19 -36.79
C MET A 1 -47.85 22.43 -35.50
N ALA A 2 -46.58 22.36 -35.09
CA ALA A 2 -45.96 22.16 -33.76
C ALA A 2 -46.84 21.67 -32.57
N ALA A 3 -46.38 20.84 -31.62
CA ALA A 3 -45.06 20.27 -31.31
C ALA A 3 -45.25 19.08 -30.36
N GLY A 4 -44.41 18.05 -30.51
CA GLY A 4 -44.22 17.01 -29.51
C GLY A 4 -43.14 17.44 -28.50
N SER A 5 -43.40 17.23 -27.20
CA SER A 5 -42.43 17.46 -26.14
C SER A 5 -41.87 16.14 -25.65
N ALA A 6 -40.65 15.81 -26.08
CA ALA A 6 -39.80 14.81 -25.46
C ALA A 6 -38.98 15.47 -24.35
N ALA A 7 -39.22 15.09 -23.10
CA ALA A 7 -38.39 15.48 -21.97
C ALA A 7 -37.10 14.63 -22.00
N LEU A 8 -35.99 15.25 -22.44
CA LEU A 8 -34.65 14.70 -22.35
C LEU A 8 -34.21 14.68 -20.88
N ALA A 9 -34.07 13.48 -20.32
CA ALA A 9 -33.38 13.27 -19.06
C ALA A 9 -31.90 13.64 -19.25
N LEU A 10 -31.45 14.74 -18.64
CA LEU A 10 -30.05 15.04 -18.48
C LEU A 10 -29.43 14.00 -17.53
N CYS A 11 -28.77 12.98 -18.10
CA CYS A 11 -27.80 12.19 -17.36
C CYS A 11 -26.62 13.09 -16.99
N ALA A 12 -26.65 13.64 -15.77
CA ALA A 12 -25.50 14.29 -15.18
C ALA A 12 -24.36 13.26 -15.06
N ARG A 13 -23.35 13.38 -15.92
CA ARG A 13 -22.09 12.64 -15.78
C ARG A 13 -21.44 13.06 -14.47
N PRO A 14 -21.05 12.13 -13.57
CA PRO A 14 -20.29 12.51 -12.39
C PRO A 14 -18.97 13.15 -12.84
N ALA A 15 -18.65 14.31 -12.26
CA ALA A 15 -17.39 14.99 -12.49
C ALA A 15 -16.20 14.06 -12.18
N PRO A 16 -15.08 14.17 -12.90
CA PRO A 16 -13.89 13.39 -12.56
C PRO A 16 -13.48 13.76 -11.12
N VAL A 17 -13.49 12.76 -10.24
CA VAL A 17 -12.90 12.87 -8.90
C VAL A 17 -11.46 13.29 -9.11
N ALA A 18 -11.07 14.43 -8.54
CA ALA A 18 -9.70 14.89 -8.60
C ALA A 18 -8.82 13.81 -7.94
N THR A 19 -8.07 13.07 -8.76
CA THR A 19 -7.07 12.11 -8.31
C THR A 19 -5.93 12.92 -7.70
N GLU A 20 -5.93 13.03 -6.37
CA GLU A 20 -4.83 13.63 -5.64
C GLU A 20 -3.64 12.68 -5.73
N ARG A 21 -2.68 13.01 -6.59
CA ARG A 21 -1.42 12.28 -6.71
C ARG A 21 -0.59 12.59 -5.47
N ILE A 22 -0.63 11.69 -4.50
CA ILE A 22 0.26 11.75 -3.34
C ILE A 22 1.67 11.40 -3.83
N VAL A 23 2.49 12.42 -4.05
CA VAL A 23 3.93 12.25 -4.26
C VAL A 23 4.57 12.09 -2.90
N THR A 24 4.81 10.85 -2.49
CA THR A 24 5.72 10.56 -1.36
C THR A 24 7.10 11.09 -1.73
N THR A 25 7.47 12.27 -1.20
CA THR A 25 8.69 13.01 -1.56
C THR A 25 9.99 12.38 -0.98
N ASP A 26 9.91 11.16 -0.44
CA ASP A 26 11.08 10.42 0.08
C ASP A 26 11.43 9.18 -0.75
N ALA A 27 11.15 9.19 -2.06
CA ALA A 27 11.69 8.17 -2.97
C ALA A 27 13.18 8.44 -3.26
N ARG A 28 14.05 8.15 -2.29
CA ARG A 28 15.50 8.08 -2.53
C ARG A 28 15.75 6.98 -3.60
N PRO A 29 16.61 7.22 -4.63
CA PRO A 29 16.86 6.21 -5.66
C PRO A 29 17.28 4.89 -5.04
N ALA A 30 16.79 3.78 -5.61
CA ALA A 30 16.83 2.44 -5.03
C ALA A 30 18.15 2.13 -4.32
N ALA A 31 18.10 2.18 -3.00
CA ALA A 31 19.07 1.58 -2.10
C ALA A 31 19.37 0.16 -2.61
N GLY A 32 20.64 -0.19 -2.78
CA GLY A 32 21.01 -1.54 -3.23
C GLY A 32 20.38 -2.60 -2.32
N VAL A 33 20.23 -3.85 -2.78
CA VAL A 33 19.63 -4.95 -1.97
C VAL A 33 20.21 -5.03 -0.55
N ALA A 34 21.51 -4.76 -0.40
CA ALA A 34 22.18 -4.71 0.90
C ALA A 34 21.70 -3.56 1.80
N GLU A 35 21.48 -2.38 1.23
CA GLU A 35 21.00 -1.19 1.94
C GLU A 35 19.52 -1.36 2.34
N LEU A 36 18.65 -1.85 1.44
CA LEU A 36 17.26 -2.20 1.78
C LEU A 36 17.19 -3.24 2.90
N THR A 37 18.08 -4.23 2.89
CA THR A 37 18.16 -5.23 3.96
C THR A 37 18.59 -4.60 5.29
N ALA A 38 19.63 -3.77 5.26
CA ALA A 38 20.17 -3.13 6.46
C ALA A 38 19.19 -2.15 7.12
N GLU A 39 18.34 -1.49 6.32
CA GLU A 39 17.30 -0.59 6.81
C GLU A 39 16.01 -1.30 7.25
N SER A 40 15.89 -2.61 7.03
CA SER A 40 14.67 -3.36 7.35
C SER A 40 14.75 -4.05 8.72
N ASP A 41 13.66 -3.96 9.48
CA ASP A 41 13.48 -4.76 10.70
C ASP A 41 13.19 -6.24 10.39
N LEU A 42 12.61 -6.49 9.20
CA LEU A 42 12.17 -7.80 8.77
C LEU A 42 12.25 -7.92 7.24
N VAL A 43 12.80 -9.03 6.74
CA VAL A 43 12.79 -9.37 5.32
C VAL A 43 12.15 -10.74 5.14
N VAL A 44 11.09 -10.82 4.35
CA VAL A 44 10.29 -12.05 4.20
C VAL A 44 9.95 -12.33 2.75
N ARG A 45 9.80 -13.63 2.44
CA ARG A 45 8.94 -14.08 1.35
C ARG A 45 7.58 -14.44 1.91
N GLY A 46 6.52 -14.02 1.23
CA GLY A 46 5.16 -14.30 1.66
C GLY A 46 4.15 -14.16 0.53
N VAL A 47 2.93 -14.61 0.80
CA VAL A 47 1.80 -14.50 -0.13
C VAL A 47 0.79 -13.57 0.49
N ALA A 48 0.41 -12.52 -0.23
CA ALA A 48 -0.65 -11.63 0.21
C ALA A 48 -1.97 -12.42 0.26
N THR A 49 -2.67 -12.37 1.39
CA THR A 49 -3.95 -13.06 1.55
C THR A 49 -5.07 -12.19 0.97
N GLY A 50 -6.32 -12.66 1.05
CA GLY A 50 -7.49 -11.85 0.72
C GLY A 50 -7.91 -10.87 1.82
N ARG A 51 -7.27 -10.92 3.00
CA ARG A 51 -7.66 -10.12 4.16
C ARG A 51 -6.99 -8.75 4.09
N ARG A 52 -7.81 -7.71 3.94
CA ARG A 52 -7.38 -6.31 3.92
C ARG A 52 -8.29 -5.42 4.76
N ARG A 53 -7.75 -4.31 5.25
CA ARG A 53 -8.48 -3.26 5.96
C ARG A 53 -8.15 -1.91 5.35
N SER A 54 -9.14 -1.04 5.24
CA SER A 54 -8.91 0.35 4.86
C SER A 54 -8.85 1.19 6.13
N GLU A 55 -7.83 2.02 6.22
CA GLU A 55 -7.61 2.90 7.37
C GLU A 55 -7.36 4.33 6.88
N ARG A 56 -7.70 5.32 7.70
CA ARG A 56 -7.32 6.72 7.48
C ARG A 56 -6.52 7.19 8.67
N VAL A 57 -5.32 7.71 8.41
CA VAL A 57 -4.48 8.31 9.45
C VAL A 57 -4.12 9.71 9.02
N ALA A 58 -4.53 10.70 9.84
CA ALA A 58 -4.43 12.12 9.52
C ALA A 58 -4.89 12.50 8.11
N GLY A 59 -6.00 11.91 7.66
CA GLY A 59 -6.58 12.17 6.34
C GLY A 59 -5.98 11.35 5.20
N VAL A 60 -4.80 10.74 5.38
CA VAL A 60 -4.16 9.88 4.37
C VAL A 60 -4.82 8.50 4.36
N PRO A 61 -5.32 8.01 3.21
CA PRO A 61 -5.89 6.68 3.10
C PRO A 61 -4.80 5.60 2.97
N PHE A 62 -4.97 4.54 3.74
CA PHE A 62 -4.11 3.37 3.75
C PHE A 62 -4.93 2.11 3.50
N VAL A 63 -4.28 1.14 2.86
CA VAL A 63 -4.71 -0.26 2.84
C VAL A 63 -3.71 -1.07 3.65
N VAL A 64 -4.22 -1.84 4.62
CA VAL A 64 -3.42 -2.78 5.41
C VAL A 64 -3.76 -4.19 4.96
N THR A 65 -2.79 -4.87 4.36
CA THR A 65 -2.95 -6.20 3.76
C THR A 65 -2.25 -7.25 4.62
N GLU A 66 -2.94 -8.35 4.90
CA GLU A 66 -2.35 -9.50 5.57
C GLU A 66 -1.48 -10.29 4.58
N VAL A 67 -0.27 -10.66 5.01
CA VAL A 67 0.64 -11.50 4.24
C VAL A 67 0.97 -12.72 5.09
N ARG A 68 0.72 -13.90 4.51
CA ARG A 68 1.19 -15.16 5.09
C ARG A 68 2.66 -15.32 4.74
N VAL A 69 3.51 -15.39 5.75
CA VAL A 69 4.95 -15.57 5.58
C VAL A 69 5.21 -17.02 5.21
N THR A 70 5.94 -17.23 4.12
CA THR A 70 6.41 -18.56 3.70
C THR A 70 7.87 -18.78 4.08
N ARG A 71 8.66 -17.71 4.18
CA ARG A 71 10.04 -17.76 4.65
C ARG A 71 10.49 -16.43 5.21
N VAL A 72 11.12 -16.45 6.38
CA VAL A 72 11.89 -15.30 6.90
C VAL A 72 13.32 -15.36 6.35
N LEU A 73 13.81 -14.25 5.82
CA LEU A 73 15.17 -14.10 5.27
C LEU A 73 16.07 -13.30 6.22
N ALA A 74 15.52 -12.32 6.93
CA ALA A 74 16.19 -11.57 8.00
C ALA A 74 15.15 -11.05 9.00
N GLY A 75 15.52 -10.88 10.27
CA GLY A 75 14.61 -10.44 11.34
C GLY A 75 13.96 -11.59 12.13
N PRO A 76 12.95 -11.28 12.97
CA PRO A 76 12.33 -12.27 13.86
C PRO A 76 11.49 -13.31 13.10
N ALA A 77 11.41 -14.52 13.67
CA ALA A 77 10.51 -15.56 13.17
C ALA A 77 9.04 -15.12 13.30
N VAL A 78 8.32 -15.12 12.19
CA VAL A 78 6.89 -14.77 12.11
C VAL A 78 6.22 -15.58 11.01
N ASP A 79 4.97 -15.97 11.24
CA ASP A 79 4.16 -16.71 10.25
C ASP A 79 3.22 -15.79 9.44
N MET A 80 3.00 -14.58 9.95
CA MET A 80 2.04 -13.63 9.38
C MET A 80 2.43 -12.19 9.71
N VAL A 81 2.22 -11.28 8.77
CA VAL A 81 2.45 -9.84 8.95
C VAL A 81 1.31 -9.04 8.34
N TRP A 82 1.10 -7.83 8.86
CA TRP A 82 0.18 -6.85 8.30
C TRP A 82 0.98 -5.72 7.66
N VAL A 83 0.89 -5.58 6.34
CA VAL A 83 1.62 -4.58 5.56
C VAL A 83 0.70 -3.41 5.26
N ARG A 84 1.04 -2.24 5.80
CA ARG A 84 0.39 -0.97 5.53
C ARG A 84 0.99 -0.34 4.28
N GLN A 85 0.12 0.08 3.37
CA GLN A 85 0.49 0.75 2.13
C GLN A 85 -0.42 1.95 1.92
N VAL A 86 0.11 3.04 1.38
CA VAL A 86 -0.72 4.17 0.93
C VAL A 86 -1.62 3.65 -0.19
N GLY A 87 -2.92 3.93 -0.10
CA GLY A 87 -3.86 3.45 -1.10
C GLY A 87 -5.31 3.55 -0.67
N GLY A 88 -6.21 3.63 -1.65
CA GLY A 88 -7.64 3.76 -1.46
C GLY A 88 -8.34 4.19 -2.75
N PRO A 89 -9.68 4.29 -2.74
CA PRO A 89 -10.41 4.80 -3.89
C PRO A 89 -9.87 6.17 -4.32
N GLY A 90 -9.44 6.28 -5.58
CA GLY A 90 -8.90 7.53 -6.14
C GLY A 90 -7.43 7.85 -5.80
N VAL A 91 -6.70 6.92 -5.16
CA VAL A 91 -5.26 7.08 -4.87
C VAL A 91 -4.45 6.07 -5.68
N GLU A 92 -3.57 6.59 -6.53
CA GLU A 92 -2.65 5.78 -7.34
C GLU A 92 -1.23 5.92 -6.79
N THR A 93 -0.61 4.79 -6.43
CA THR A 93 0.78 4.70 -5.97
C THR A 93 1.58 3.79 -6.91
N PRO A 94 1.95 4.28 -8.12
CA PRO A 94 2.61 3.46 -9.13
C PRO A 94 3.94 2.87 -8.63
N ASP A 95 4.63 3.61 -7.77
CA ASP A 95 5.93 3.21 -7.23
C ASP A 95 5.80 2.27 -6.02
N ALA A 96 4.59 2.07 -5.48
CA ALA A 96 4.30 1.22 -4.32
C ALA A 96 2.85 0.68 -4.36
N PRO A 97 2.54 -0.22 -5.32
CA PRO A 97 1.18 -0.69 -5.51
C PRO A 97 0.72 -1.55 -4.33
N VAL A 98 -0.58 -1.44 -4.00
CA VAL A 98 -1.22 -2.29 -2.98
C VAL A 98 -1.04 -3.77 -3.36
N LEU A 99 -0.66 -4.59 -2.38
CA LEU A 99 -0.44 -6.03 -2.59
C LEU A 99 -1.72 -6.71 -3.09
N VAL A 100 -1.55 -7.58 -4.08
CA VAL A 100 -2.64 -8.32 -4.74
C VAL A 100 -2.80 -9.68 -4.09
N ALA A 101 -4.02 -10.01 -3.69
CA ALA A 101 -4.33 -11.29 -3.05
C ALA A 101 -3.90 -12.47 -3.93
N GLY A 102 -3.25 -13.47 -3.31
CA GLY A 102 -2.74 -14.67 -3.97
C GLY A 102 -1.36 -14.51 -4.60
N HIS A 103 -0.81 -13.29 -4.71
CA HIS A 103 0.52 -13.06 -5.27
C HIS A 103 1.62 -13.26 -4.23
N GLY A 104 2.75 -13.81 -4.69
CA GLY A 104 3.98 -13.95 -3.91
C GLY A 104 4.83 -12.69 -3.98
N TYR A 105 5.45 -12.35 -2.85
CA TYR A 105 6.29 -11.17 -2.71
C TYR A 105 7.53 -11.45 -1.90
N LEU A 106 8.63 -10.78 -2.27
CA LEU A 106 9.75 -10.48 -1.38
C LEU A 106 9.52 -9.07 -0.82
N LEU A 107 9.51 -8.97 0.51
CA LEU A 107 9.16 -7.75 1.23
C LEU A 107 10.29 -7.34 2.18
N TYR A 108 10.70 -6.09 2.05
CA TYR A 108 11.59 -5.38 2.96
C TYR A 108 10.74 -4.51 3.86
N LEU A 109 10.73 -4.79 5.17
CA LEU A 109 9.73 -4.29 6.09
C LEU A 109 10.35 -3.55 7.28
N GLN A 110 9.81 -2.36 7.56
CA GLN A 110 10.05 -1.60 8.78
C GLN A 110 8.80 -1.58 9.64
N ARG A 111 8.96 -1.62 10.97
CA ARG A 111 7.85 -1.51 11.91
C ARG A 111 7.22 -0.13 11.81
N PHE A 112 5.89 -0.09 11.67
CA PHE A 112 5.17 1.17 11.61
C PHE A 112 4.98 1.79 13.00
N ALA A 113 5.52 2.99 13.17
CA ALA A 113 5.22 3.95 14.21
C ALA A 113 4.83 5.28 13.56
N TYR A 114 3.75 5.92 14.02
CA TYR A 114 3.21 7.12 13.37
C TYR A 114 3.99 8.38 13.77
N GLY A 115 4.38 8.49 15.04
CA GLY A 115 5.27 9.53 15.54
C GLY A 115 6.43 8.98 16.38
N PRO A 116 7.47 9.82 16.63
CA PRO A 116 8.54 9.46 17.55
C PRO A 116 7.99 9.14 18.94
N GLY A 117 8.26 7.93 19.44
CA GLY A 117 7.80 7.48 20.76
C GLY A 117 6.48 6.69 20.78
N ASP A 118 5.80 6.56 19.63
CA ASP A 118 4.60 5.72 19.55
C ASP A 118 4.96 4.23 19.69
N ARG A 119 4.07 3.48 20.35
CA ARG A 119 4.20 2.02 20.39
C ARG A 119 3.99 1.45 18.99
N PRO A 120 4.81 0.48 18.56
CA PRO A 120 4.61 -0.19 17.28
C PRO A 120 3.20 -0.76 17.19
N SER A 121 2.49 -0.42 16.13
CA SER A 121 1.09 -0.83 15.89
C SER A 121 0.93 -2.33 15.58
N GLY A 122 2.02 -3.08 15.53
CA GLY A 122 2.07 -4.46 15.03
C GLY A 122 1.99 -4.55 13.50
N GLN A 123 1.95 -3.41 12.80
CA GLN A 123 1.94 -3.32 11.34
C GLN A 123 3.34 -2.95 10.83
N TYR A 124 3.60 -3.29 9.57
CA TYR A 124 4.83 -2.96 8.86
C TYR A 124 4.54 -2.05 7.67
N VAL A 125 5.52 -1.23 7.29
CA VAL A 125 5.56 -0.50 6.01
C VAL A 125 6.74 -1.00 5.19
N THR A 126 6.72 -0.76 3.89
CA THR A 126 7.79 -1.19 2.99
C THR A 126 8.98 -0.23 3.08
N THR A 127 10.18 -0.78 3.26
CA THR A 127 11.43 -0.01 3.29
C THR A 127 11.69 0.59 1.90
N GLY A 128 12.06 1.89 1.86
CA GLY A 128 12.39 2.57 0.60
C GLY A 128 11.19 2.80 -0.35
N GLY A 129 9.96 2.83 0.16
CA GLY A 129 8.76 2.91 -0.68
C GLY A 129 8.48 1.57 -1.35
N GLY A 130 7.97 1.54 -2.59
CA GLY A 130 7.67 0.27 -3.25
C GLY A 130 8.86 -0.38 -3.96
N ALA A 131 10.06 0.22 -3.89
CA ALA A 131 11.30 -0.52 -4.14
C ALA A 131 11.49 -1.69 -3.15
N GLY A 132 10.87 -1.61 -1.96
CA GLY A 132 10.83 -2.69 -0.97
C GLY A 132 9.86 -3.83 -1.29
N VAL A 133 9.17 -3.79 -2.43
CA VAL A 133 8.24 -4.84 -2.88
C VAL A 133 8.71 -5.42 -4.20
N VAL A 134 9.02 -6.71 -4.22
CA VAL A 134 9.37 -7.43 -5.45
C VAL A 134 8.38 -8.58 -5.64
N ALA A 135 7.65 -8.58 -6.75
CA ALA A 135 6.80 -9.70 -7.13
C ALA A 135 7.67 -10.93 -7.42
N ALA A 136 7.35 -12.06 -6.81
CA ALA A 136 8.11 -13.30 -6.88
C ALA A 136 7.45 -14.34 -7.78
#